data_AF-A0A2V2YVF2-F1
#
_entry.id   AF-A0A2V2YVF2-F1
#
_cell.length_a   1.000
_cell.length_b   1.000
_cell.length_c   1.000
_cell.angle_alpha   90.00
_cell.angle_beta   90.00
_cell.angle_gamma   90.00
#
_symmetry.space_group_name_H-M   'P 1'
#
loop_
_entity.id
_entity.type
_entity.pdbx_description
1 polymer ?
#
loop_
_entity_poly.entity_id
_entity_poly.type
_entity_poly.pdbx_seq_one_letter_code
_entity_poly.pdbx_strand_id
1 'polypeptide(L)'
;MRMYTDPKGEAYEQIVDLAIRNSECFVLGEKIPTDEEGRGQYASVLEVLEPYLIKTLVIPNHDMNEVIRIRDTYRSHAFYTAGTYYMYRCCEESGTLLKQLANGLSDWIYPRFPEDLCFLKEGGGDYLYSVVHERMYGMDVTEEEAIELMERVTGIFIQLKAHRDLDRLLDDAIKHKTDWLYISGHGLTELPDRIRELTELRELQIFEQDLYRLPEALFELSKLERLRIETADLENIPSSIAKLKNLRELSIHCGSSDRPTPDYRIKPKEEISLNRIPPEIGELEQLEQLTIRYTSIHELPRELEKLKHLRILDLGMGMINRKPKFLYGMKQLEFMNVSQDFNH
;
A
#
# COMPACT_ATOMS: atom_id res chain seq x y z
N MET A 1 -14.00 -9.98 2.59
CA MET A 1 -13.44 -8.98 3.52
C MET A 1 -11.99 -8.69 3.14
N ARG A 2 -11.56 -7.42 3.20
CA ARG A 2 -10.19 -6.99 2.85
C ARG A 2 -9.23 -7.27 4.01
N MET A 3 -7.96 -7.53 3.72
CA MET A 3 -6.89 -7.59 4.72
C MET A 3 -6.04 -6.31 4.71
N TYR A 4 -5.61 -5.90 5.89
CA TYR A 4 -4.68 -4.78 6.11
C TYR A 4 -3.21 -5.20 6.02
N THR A 5 -2.90 -6.50 6.14
CA THR A 5 -1.52 -6.98 6.09
C THR A 5 -1.36 -8.07 5.06
N ASP A 6 -0.16 -8.16 4.49
CA ASP A 6 0.31 -9.35 3.78
C ASP A 6 0.72 -10.39 4.84
N PRO A 7 -0.04 -11.50 5.00
CA PRO A 7 0.32 -12.53 5.97
C PRO A 7 1.66 -13.15 5.58
N LYS A 8 2.55 -13.34 6.56
CA LYS A 8 3.90 -13.86 6.36
C LYS A 8 4.21 -15.05 7.27
N GLY A 9 5.10 -15.94 6.82
CA GLY A 9 5.54 -17.11 7.57
C GLY A 9 4.36 -17.99 7.99
N GLU A 10 4.24 -18.31 9.28
CA GLU A 10 3.17 -19.16 9.80
C GLU A 10 1.76 -18.63 9.46
N ALA A 11 1.56 -17.30 9.44
CA ALA A 11 0.27 -16.70 9.05
C ALA A 11 -0.07 -17.01 7.59
N TYR A 12 0.93 -16.94 6.69
CA TYR A 12 0.79 -17.32 5.29
C TYR A 12 0.51 -18.81 5.15
N GLU A 13 1.22 -19.65 5.88
CA GLU A 13 1.01 -21.10 5.83
C GLU A 13 -0.43 -21.47 6.23
N GLN A 14 -0.94 -20.87 7.31
CA GLN A 14 -2.30 -21.14 7.78
C GLN A 14 -3.38 -20.60 6.83
N ILE A 15 -3.15 -19.44 6.19
CA ILE A 15 -4.11 -18.89 5.23
C ILE A 15 -4.16 -19.72 3.94
N VAL A 16 -3.01 -20.25 3.50
CA VAL A 16 -2.93 -21.18 2.37
C VAL A 16 -3.66 -22.48 2.69
N ASP A 17 -3.45 -23.07 3.88
CA ASP A 17 -4.15 -24.29 4.28
C ASP A 17 -5.67 -24.09 4.33
N LEU A 18 -6.12 -22.94 4.83
CA LEU A 18 -7.54 -22.58 4.84
C LEU A 18 -8.09 -22.39 3.42
N ALA A 19 -7.33 -21.74 2.54
CA ALA A 19 -7.74 -21.52 1.16
C ALA A 19 -7.80 -22.82 0.34
N ILE A 20 -6.83 -23.72 0.51
CA ILE A 20 -6.82 -25.06 -0.11
C ILE A 20 -8.07 -25.85 0.27
N ARG A 21 -8.54 -25.76 1.52
CA ARG A 21 -9.73 -26.49 1.99
C ARG A 21 -11.05 -25.92 1.49
N ASN A 22 -11.09 -24.63 1.16
CA ASN A 22 -12.31 -23.90 0.80
C ASN A 22 -12.38 -23.53 -0.69
N SER A 23 -11.48 -24.07 -1.52
CA SER A 23 -11.38 -23.75 -2.95
C SER A 23 -11.16 -25.00 -3.79
N GLU A 24 -11.67 -25.00 -5.02
CA GLU A 24 -11.45 -26.09 -5.98
C GLU A 24 -10.07 -26.00 -6.61
N CYS A 25 -9.63 -24.78 -6.91
CA CYS A 25 -8.38 -24.51 -7.59
C CYS A 25 -7.78 -23.17 -7.15
N PHE A 26 -6.50 -22.99 -7.42
CA PHE A 26 -5.85 -21.69 -7.36
C PHE A 26 -5.34 -21.27 -8.73
N VAL A 27 -5.20 -19.97 -8.91
CA VAL A 27 -4.83 -19.33 -10.18
C VAL A 27 -3.56 -18.53 -9.97
N LEU A 28 -2.68 -18.62 -10.97
CA LEU A 28 -1.48 -17.81 -11.11
C LEU A 28 -1.50 -17.14 -12.49
N GLY A 29 -1.20 -15.83 -12.54
CA GLY A 29 -1.25 -15.02 -13.76
C GLY A 29 0.13 -14.66 -14.30
N GLU A 30 0.27 -14.70 -15.63
CA GLU A 30 1.40 -14.18 -16.39
C GLU A 30 0.88 -13.06 -17.30
N LYS A 31 1.05 -11.81 -16.85
CA LYS A 31 0.35 -10.63 -17.38
C LYS A 31 1.25 -9.70 -18.21
N ILE A 32 2.56 -9.88 -18.08
CA ILE A 32 3.55 -9.15 -18.88
C ILE A 32 3.89 -10.02 -20.09
N PRO A 33 3.80 -9.49 -21.34
CA PRO A 33 4.25 -10.22 -22.51
C PRO A 33 5.72 -10.56 -22.32
N THR A 34 6.04 -11.84 -22.22
CA THR A 34 7.43 -12.27 -22.14
C THR A 34 8.07 -12.02 -23.49
N ASP A 35 9.03 -11.09 -23.56
CA ASP A 35 10.15 -11.22 -24.50
C ASP A 35 10.74 -12.63 -24.30
N GLU A 36 11.33 -13.27 -25.32
CA GLU A 36 11.68 -14.71 -25.37
C GLU A 36 12.44 -15.30 -24.14
N GLU A 37 12.93 -14.47 -23.21
CA GLU A 37 13.60 -14.84 -21.95
C GLU A 37 12.66 -14.97 -20.72
N GLY A 38 11.42 -14.46 -20.75
CA GLY A 38 10.58 -14.28 -19.55
C GLY A 38 10.09 -15.57 -18.88
N ARG A 39 9.85 -16.64 -19.65
CA ARG A 39 9.57 -17.97 -19.07
C ARG A 39 10.73 -18.50 -18.22
N GLY A 40 11.96 -18.05 -18.45
CA GLY A 40 13.14 -18.55 -17.76
C GLY A 40 13.20 -18.21 -16.26
N GLN A 41 12.55 -17.14 -15.80
CA GLN A 41 12.76 -16.62 -14.44
C GLN A 41 11.94 -17.34 -13.36
N TYR A 42 10.73 -17.82 -13.69
CA TYR A 42 9.88 -18.59 -12.78
C TYR A 42 9.38 -19.92 -13.40
N ALA A 43 10.04 -20.42 -14.46
CA ALA A 43 9.77 -21.74 -15.03
C ALA A 43 9.80 -22.84 -13.95
N SER A 44 10.76 -22.78 -13.03
CA SER A 44 10.87 -23.75 -11.93
C SER A 44 9.62 -23.81 -11.07
N VAL A 45 8.93 -22.68 -10.86
CA VAL A 45 7.66 -22.62 -10.11
C VAL A 45 6.57 -23.35 -10.88
N LEU A 46 6.44 -23.06 -12.19
CA LEU A 46 5.43 -23.69 -13.04
C LEU A 46 5.67 -25.19 -13.20
N GLU A 47 6.94 -25.62 -13.31
CA GLU A 47 7.35 -27.03 -13.39
C GLU A 47 7.03 -27.80 -12.11
N VAL A 48 7.32 -27.22 -10.94
CA VAL A 48 7.01 -27.83 -9.64
C VAL A 48 5.51 -28.01 -9.44
N LEU A 49 4.69 -27.10 -9.96
CA LEU A 49 3.24 -27.15 -9.86
C LEU A 49 2.55 -27.90 -11.01
N GLU A 50 3.27 -28.25 -12.08
CA GLU A 50 2.75 -28.91 -13.29
C GLU A 50 1.89 -30.16 -13.01
N PRO A 51 2.24 -31.04 -12.06
CA PRO A 51 1.43 -32.22 -11.73
C PRO A 51 0.01 -31.91 -11.24
N TYR A 52 -0.24 -30.66 -10.83
CA TYR A 52 -1.53 -30.20 -10.30
C TYR A 52 -2.28 -29.30 -11.30
N LEU A 53 -1.73 -29.04 -12.49
CA LEU A 53 -2.36 -28.17 -13.49
C LEU A 53 -3.66 -28.79 -14.01
N ILE A 54 -4.77 -28.07 -13.87
CA ILE A 54 -6.07 -28.45 -14.41
C ILE A 54 -6.23 -27.93 -15.84
N LYS A 55 -5.93 -26.64 -16.05
CA LYS A 55 -6.06 -25.98 -17.36
C LYS A 55 -5.29 -24.67 -17.41
N THR A 56 -4.97 -24.28 -18.64
CA THR A 56 -4.38 -22.97 -18.97
C THR A 56 -5.37 -22.15 -19.77
N LEU A 57 -5.62 -20.91 -19.35
CA LEU A 57 -6.42 -19.94 -20.08
C LEU A 57 -5.50 -18.89 -20.69
N VAL A 58 -5.70 -18.56 -21.97
CA VAL A 58 -4.94 -17.52 -22.66
C VAL A 58 -5.91 -16.45 -23.09
N ILE A 59 -5.70 -15.23 -22.61
CA ILE A 59 -6.47 -14.05 -22.97
C ILE A 59 -5.61 -13.20 -23.92
N PRO A 60 -5.97 -13.08 -25.21
CA PRO A 60 -5.19 -12.32 -26.18
C PRO A 60 -5.03 -10.84 -25.81
N ASN A 61 -3.87 -10.27 -26.11
CA ASN A 61 -3.63 -8.84 -25.95
C ASN A 61 -4.68 -8.02 -26.73
N HIS A 62 -5.22 -6.98 -26.10
CA HIS A 62 -6.24 -6.07 -26.63
C HIS A 62 -7.67 -6.62 -26.73
N ASP A 63 -7.97 -7.82 -26.22
CA ASP A 63 -9.35 -8.32 -26.16
C ASP A 63 -10.01 -8.10 -24.79
N MET A 64 -10.44 -6.86 -24.55
CA MET A 64 -11.13 -6.52 -23.30
C MET A 64 -12.49 -7.22 -23.14
N ASN A 65 -13.14 -7.62 -24.24
CA ASN A 65 -14.40 -8.36 -24.15
C ASN A 65 -14.16 -9.77 -23.58
N GLU A 66 -13.05 -10.39 -23.98
CA GLU A 66 -12.64 -11.68 -23.45
C GLU A 66 -12.27 -11.58 -21.96
N VAL A 67 -11.52 -10.55 -21.57
CA VAL A 67 -11.22 -10.27 -20.14
C VAL A 67 -12.51 -10.19 -19.34
N ILE A 68 -13.47 -9.38 -19.78
CA ILE A 68 -14.77 -9.21 -19.10
C ILE A 68 -15.51 -10.55 -19.03
N ARG A 69 -15.59 -11.29 -20.13
CA ARG A 69 -16.29 -12.58 -20.18
C ARG A 69 -15.71 -13.59 -19.19
N ILE A 70 -14.38 -13.73 -19.17
CA ILE A 70 -13.70 -14.66 -18.25
C ILE A 70 -13.88 -14.20 -16.81
N ARG A 71 -13.69 -12.91 -16.54
CA ARG A 71 -13.90 -12.33 -15.21
C ARG A 71 -15.32 -12.58 -14.71
N ASP A 72 -16.34 -12.40 -15.55
CA ASP A 72 -17.74 -12.62 -15.17
C ASP A 72 -18.06 -14.12 -15.00
N THR A 73 -17.37 -14.99 -15.73
CA THR A 73 -17.52 -16.45 -15.61
C THR A 73 -16.95 -16.96 -14.29
N TYR A 74 -15.72 -16.58 -13.94
CA TYR A 74 -15.05 -17.07 -12.73
C TYR A 74 -15.30 -16.21 -11.50
N ARG A 75 -15.70 -14.94 -11.68
CA ARG A 75 -15.90 -13.93 -10.63
C ARG A 75 -14.67 -13.75 -9.73
N SER A 76 -13.48 -13.90 -10.32
CA SER A 76 -12.19 -13.86 -9.63
C SER A 76 -11.42 -12.57 -9.93
N HIS A 77 -10.70 -12.06 -8.94
CA HIS A 77 -9.79 -10.93 -9.04
C HIS A 77 -8.55 -11.26 -9.88
N ALA A 78 -8.26 -12.53 -10.19
CA ALA A 78 -7.13 -12.87 -11.03
C ALA A 78 -7.24 -12.28 -12.45
N PHE A 79 -8.47 -12.21 -13.00
CA PHE A 79 -8.72 -11.93 -14.41
C PHE A 79 -9.10 -10.47 -14.71
N TYR A 80 -8.15 -9.54 -14.54
CA TYR A 80 -8.38 -8.11 -14.86
C TYR A 80 -7.66 -7.61 -16.12
N THR A 81 -6.80 -8.44 -16.74
CA THR A 81 -6.02 -8.06 -17.92
C THR A 81 -5.80 -9.23 -18.88
N ALA A 82 -5.30 -8.94 -20.08
CA ALA A 82 -4.80 -9.96 -21.00
C ALA A 82 -3.58 -10.70 -20.38
N GLY A 83 -3.36 -11.95 -20.77
CA GLY A 83 -2.29 -12.77 -20.22
C GLY A 83 -2.57 -14.27 -20.24
N THR A 84 -1.63 -15.04 -19.72
CA THR A 84 -1.78 -16.49 -19.52
C THR A 84 -2.10 -16.76 -18.05
N TYR A 85 -3.11 -17.58 -17.79
CA TYR A 85 -3.55 -17.92 -16.45
C TYR A 85 -3.53 -19.43 -16.26
N TYR A 86 -2.83 -19.88 -15.23
CA TYR A 86 -2.65 -21.29 -14.89
C TYR A 86 -3.56 -21.64 -13.72
N MET A 87 -4.43 -22.63 -13.90
CA MET A 87 -5.35 -23.08 -12.87
C MET A 87 -4.91 -24.44 -12.33
N TYR A 88 -4.60 -24.51 -11.05
CA TYR A 88 -4.08 -25.70 -10.38
C TYR A 88 -5.06 -26.23 -9.36
N ARG A 89 -5.18 -27.55 -9.25
CA ARG A 89 -6.05 -28.20 -8.26
C ARG A 89 -5.58 -27.88 -6.85
N CYS A 90 -6.51 -27.51 -5.98
CA CYS A 90 -6.26 -27.41 -4.55
C CYS A 90 -6.20 -28.82 -3.93
N CYS A 91 -5.05 -29.20 -3.41
CA CYS A 91 -4.87 -30.35 -2.53
C CYS A 91 -3.74 -30.11 -1.53
N GLU A 92 -3.55 -31.03 -0.56
CA GLU A 92 -2.56 -30.88 0.51
C GLU A 92 -1.13 -30.72 -0.05
N GLU A 93 -0.80 -31.45 -1.11
CA GLU A 93 0.51 -31.42 -1.73
C GLU A 93 0.76 -30.10 -2.46
N SER A 94 -0.22 -29.60 -3.23
CA SER A 94 -0.08 -28.30 -3.91
C SER A 94 0.02 -27.16 -2.88
N GLY A 95 -0.76 -27.22 -1.79
CA GLY A 95 -0.66 -26.27 -0.68
C GLY A 95 0.73 -26.28 -0.02
N THR A 96 1.30 -27.47 0.18
CA THR A 96 2.66 -27.62 0.71
C THR A 96 3.71 -26.98 -0.20
N LEU A 97 3.57 -27.13 -1.52
CA LEU A 97 4.47 -26.49 -2.47
C LEU A 97 4.36 -24.97 -2.43
N LEU A 98 3.15 -24.40 -2.39
CA LEU A 98 2.95 -22.95 -2.27
C LEU A 98 3.67 -22.38 -1.03
N LYS A 99 3.57 -23.08 0.11
CA LYS A 99 4.25 -22.72 1.37
C LYS A 99 5.77 -22.82 1.31
N GLN A 100 6.33 -23.70 0.47
CA GLN A 100 7.78 -23.82 0.27
C GLN A 100 8.32 -22.78 -0.71
N LEU A 101 7.50 -22.37 -1.67
CA LEU A 101 7.88 -21.43 -2.72
C LEU A 101 7.90 -19.98 -2.20
N ALA A 102 6.91 -19.59 -1.41
CA ALA A 102 6.71 -18.22 -0.95
C ALA A 102 6.60 -18.14 0.57
N ASN A 103 6.88 -16.96 1.13
CA ASN A 103 6.72 -16.67 2.55
C ASN A 103 5.53 -15.73 2.82
N GLY A 104 4.91 -15.14 1.81
CA GLY A 104 3.71 -14.33 1.91
C GLY A 104 2.94 -14.22 0.59
N LEU A 105 1.78 -13.55 0.60
CA LEU A 105 1.03 -13.29 -0.63
C LEU A 105 1.77 -12.30 -1.53
N SER A 106 2.48 -11.33 -0.95
CA SER A 106 3.23 -10.34 -1.73
C SER A 106 4.47 -10.88 -2.46
N ASP A 107 4.90 -12.11 -2.15
CA ASP A 107 5.97 -12.77 -2.91
C ASP A 107 5.51 -13.15 -4.33
N TRP A 108 4.20 -13.31 -4.57
CA TRP A 108 3.62 -13.70 -5.87
C TRP A 108 3.55 -12.52 -6.84
N ILE A 109 4.72 -11.99 -7.19
CA ILE A 109 4.90 -10.84 -8.06
C ILE A 109 6.07 -11.06 -9.04
N TYR A 110 5.91 -10.54 -10.26
CA TYR A 110 6.97 -10.50 -11.27
C TYR A 110 8.15 -9.64 -10.77
N PRO A 111 9.42 -9.97 -11.11
CA PRO A 111 9.86 -11.11 -11.93
C PRO A 111 10.02 -12.43 -11.19
N ARG A 112 9.81 -12.46 -9.88
CA ARG A 112 10.22 -13.59 -9.04
C ARG A 112 9.26 -14.78 -9.15
N PHE A 113 7.98 -14.50 -9.29
CA PHE A 113 6.90 -15.48 -9.38
C PHE A 113 5.87 -15.06 -10.43
N PRO A 114 5.03 -16.01 -10.90
CA PRO A 114 3.77 -15.64 -11.51
C PRO A 114 2.98 -14.71 -10.58
N GLU A 115 2.32 -13.71 -11.16
CA GLU A 115 1.61 -12.70 -10.40
C GLU A 115 0.29 -13.23 -9.83
N ASP A 116 -0.07 -12.70 -8.67
CA ASP A 116 -1.41 -12.78 -8.08
C ASP A 116 -1.90 -14.22 -7.82
N LEU A 117 -1.63 -14.70 -6.60
CA LEU A 117 -2.18 -15.96 -6.10
C LEU A 117 -3.63 -15.75 -5.65
N CYS A 118 -4.57 -16.35 -6.39
CA CYS A 118 -6.00 -16.35 -6.07
C CYS A 118 -6.54 -17.77 -5.94
N PHE A 119 -7.41 -18.04 -4.98
CA PHE A 119 -8.03 -19.33 -4.72
C PHE A 119 -9.52 -19.26 -5.03
N LEU A 120 -9.99 -20.06 -5.98
CA LEU A 120 -11.36 -20.01 -6.52
C LEU A 120 -12.24 -21.07 -5.87
N LYS A 121 -13.42 -20.65 -5.42
CA LYS A 121 -14.46 -21.51 -4.86
C LYS A 121 -15.20 -22.30 -5.93
N GLU A 122 -15.86 -23.37 -5.48
CA GLU A 122 -16.86 -24.07 -6.28
C GLU A 122 -17.97 -23.10 -6.71
N GLY A 123 -18.27 -23.10 -8.01
CA GLY A 123 -19.25 -22.20 -8.61
C GLY A 123 -18.74 -20.77 -8.85
N GLY A 124 -17.50 -20.42 -8.49
CA GLY A 124 -16.86 -19.13 -8.78
C GLY A 124 -16.82 -18.14 -7.61
N GLY A 125 -16.02 -17.10 -7.76
CA GLY A 125 -15.61 -16.19 -6.69
C GLY A 125 -14.34 -16.65 -6.01
N ASP A 126 -13.53 -15.71 -5.52
CA ASP A 126 -12.34 -16.06 -4.73
C ASP A 126 -12.72 -16.35 -3.28
N TYR A 127 -12.13 -17.39 -2.71
CA TYR A 127 -12.06 -17.56 -1.26
C TYR A 127 -10.93 -16.72 -0.67
N LEU A 128 -9.78 -16.65 -1.35
CA LEU A 128 -8.63 -15.82 -0.99
C LEU A 128 -8.11 -15.22 -2.29
N TYR A 129 -7.92 -13.90 -2.32
CA TYR A 129 -7.33 -13.22 -3.47
C TYR A 129 -6.15 -12.37 -3.06
N SER A 130 -5.20 -12.24 -3.98
CA SER A 130 -4.13 -11.25 -3.93
C SER A 130 -4.03 -10.56 -5.29
N VAL A 131 -3.98 -9.23 -5.27
CA VAL A 131 -3.65 -8.37 -6.39
C VAL A 131 -2.44 -7.57 -5.93
N VAL A 132 -1.26 -8.18 -6.07
CA VAL A 132 -0.06 -7.82 -5.32
C VAL A 132 0.45 -6.42 -5.70
N HIS A 133 0.41 -6.09 -6.99
CA HIS A 133 0.81 -4.78 -7.49
C HIS A 133 -0.11 -3.64 -7.00
N GLU A 134 -1.38 -3.93 -6.67
CA GLU A 134 -2.32 -2.99 -6.02
C GLU A 134 -2.32 -3.11 -4.49
N ARG A 135 -1.56 -4.07 -3.94
CA ARG A 135 -1.55 -4.45 -2.51
C ARG A 135 -2.95 -4.69 -1.95
N MET A 136 -3.76 -5.37 -2.75
CA MET A 136 -5.10 -5.75 -2.35
C MET A 136 -5.11 -7.23 -2.03
N TYR A 137 -5.44 -7.55 -0.79
CA TYR A 137 -5.63 -8.91 -0.33
C TYR A 137 -6.99 -9.01 0.34
N GLY A 138 -7.63 -10.16 0.22
CA GLY A 138 -8.89 -10.37 0.91
C GLY A 138 -9.36 -11.80 0.84
N MET A 139 -10.33 -12.10 1.68
CA MET A 139 -10.91 -13.44 1.81
C MET A 139 -12.43 -13.38 1.83
N ASP A 140 -13.09 -14.41 1.31
CA ASP A 140 -14.54 -14.55 1.45
C ASP A 140 -14.87 -15.30 2.74
N VAL A 141 -15.01 -14.52 3.80
CA VAL A 141 -15.35 -14.96 5.16
C VAL A 141 -16.39 -14.02 5.76
N THR A 142 -17.20 -14.51 6.69
CA THR A 142 -18.07 -13.67 7.51
C THR A 142 -17.26 -12.85 8.52
N GLU A 143 -17.91 -11.88 9.17
CA GLU A 143 -17.24 -11.07 10.19
C GLU A 143 -16.89 -11.91 11.43
N GLU A 144 -17.76 -12.86 11.80
CA GLU A 144 -17.51 -13.81 12.88
C GLU A 144 -16.32 -14.72 12.57
N GLU A 145 -16.24 -15.27 11.35
CA GLU A 145 -15.12 -16.09 10.90
C GLU A 145 -13.81 -15.29 10.86
N ALA A 146 -13.86 -14.03 10.43
CA ALA A 146 -12.70 -13.14 10.45
C ALA A 146 -12.20 -12.88 11.87
N ILE A 147 -13.11 -12.64 12.83
CA ILE A 147 -12.77 -12.46 14.25
C ILE A 147 -12.11 -13.72 14.80
N GLU A 148 -12.70 -14.90 14.60
CA GLU A 148 -12.12 -16.16 15.06
C GLU A 148 -10.73 -16.42 14.45
N LEU A 149 -10.56 -16.10 13.16
CA LEU A 149 -9.28 -16.25 12.48
C LEU A 149 -8.22 -15.29 13.03
N MET A 150 -8.58 -14.03 13.26
CA MET A 150 -7.71 -13.03 13.89
C MET A 150 -7.38 -13.38 15.34
N GLU A 151 -8.28 -14.05 16.06
CA GLU A 151 -8.01 -14.57 17.40
C GLU A 151 -6.98 -15.70 17.38
N ARG A 152 -7.10 -16.61 16.41
CA ARG A 152 -6.26 -17.80 16.30
C ARG A 152 -4.89 -17.53 15.69
N VAL A 153 -4.77 -16.62 14.72
CA VAL A 153 -3.57 -16.47 13.88
C VAL A 153 -3.03 -15.05 13.94
N THR A 154 -1.90 -14.89 14.62
CA THR A 154 -1.14 -13.63 14.60
C THR A 154 -0.56 -13.40 13.22
N GLY A 155 -0.62 -12.17 12.71
CA GLY A 155 -0.18 -11.84 11.33
C GLY A 155 -1.29 -11.92 10.27
N ILE A 156 -2.51 -12.31 10.61
CA ILE A 156 -3.69 -12.13 9.76
C ILE A 156 -4.51 -10.95 10.30
N PHE A 157 -4.50 -9.82 9.61
CA PHE A 157 -5.27 -8.63 10.00
C PHE A 157 -6.36 -8.33 8.97
N ILE A 158 -7.60 -8.73 9.27
CA ILE A 158 -8.76 -8.54 8.40
C ILE A 158 -9.53 -7.29 8.83
N GLN A 159 -10.03 -6.52 7.88
CA GLN A 159 -10.85 -5.34 8.14
C GLN A 159 -12.22 -5.72 8.71
N LEU A 160 -12.52 -5.25 9.92
CA LEU A 160 -13.79 -5.46 10.63
C LEU A 160 -14.59 -4.16 10.71
N LYS A 161 -15.92 -4.25 10.91
CA LYS A 161 -16.76 -3.06 11.17
C LYS A 161 -16.38 -2.41 12.50
N ALA A 162 -15.89 -3.20 13.46
CA ALA A 162 -15.41 -2.72 14.74
C ALA A 162 -14.24 -1.74 14.63
N HIS A 163 -13.48 -1.75 13.53
CA HIS A 163 -12.37 -0.81 13.28
C HIS A 163 -12.80 0.64 12.99
N ARG A 164 -14.11 0.92 13.00
CA ARG A 164 -14.62 2.30 13.14
C ARG A 164 -14.21 2.92 14.48
N ASP A 165 -13.97 2.08 15.48
CA ASP A 165 -13.31 2.48 16.72
C ASP A 165 -11.78 2.42 16.52
N LEU A 166 -11.11 3.55 16.74
CA LEU A 166 -9.67 3.66 16.50
C LEU A 166 -8.87 2.80 17.48
N ASP A 167 -9.26 2.73 18.75
CA ASP A 167 -8.54 1.92 19.74
C ASP A 167 -8.61 0.45 19.34
N ARG A 168 -9.77 -0.02 18.85
CA ARG A 168 -9.89 -1.38 18.33
C ARG A 168 -9.02 -1.62 17.09
N LEU A 169 -8.98 -0.66 16.16
CA LEU A 169 -8.12 -0.74 14.98
C LEU A 169 -6.64 -0.85 15.38
N LEU A 170 -6.20 -0.02 16.33
CA LEU A 170 -4.82 0.00 16.82
C LEU A 170 -4.48 -1.28 17.59
N ASP A 171 -5.35 -1.75 18.47
CA ASP A 171 -5.13 -2.99 19.23
C ASP A 171 -4.94 -4.18 18.29
N ASP A 172 -5.78 -4.31 17.25
CA ASP A 172 -5.63 -5.38 16.26
C ASP A 172 -4.38 -5.16 15.39
N ALA A 173 -4.09 -3.93 14.94
CA ALA A 173 -2.89 -3.63 14.16
C ALA A 173 -1.59 -3.96 14.92
N ILE A 174 -1.54 -3.66 16.22
CA ILE A 174 -0.43 -3.98 17.12
C ILE A 174 -0.34 -5.50 17.30
N LYS A 175 -1.45 -6.16 17.63
CA LYS A 175 -1.50 -7.62 17.81
C LYS A 175 -0.97 -8.35 16.58
N HIS A 176 -1.41 -7.93 15.40
CA HIS A 176 -1.08 -8.57 14.14
C HIS A 176 0.21 -8.06 13.50
N LYS A 177 0.93 -7.14 14.15
CA LYS A 177 2.24 -6.64 13.70
C LYS A 177 2.22 -6.15 12.26
N THR A 178 1.19 -5.38 11.90
CA THR A 178 0.99 -4.94 10.52
C THR A 178 2.15 -4.08 10.02
N ASP A 179 2.54 -4.27 8.76
CA ASP A 179 3.56 -3.48 8.07
C ASP A 179 2.97 -2.32 7.25
N TRP A 180 1.65 -2.32 7.04
CA TRP A 180 0.90 -1.25 6.40
C TRP A 180 -0.37 -0.92 7.20
N LEU A 181 -0.75 0.35 7.27
CA LEU A 181 -2.00 0.78 7.89
C LEU A 181 -2.59 1.99 7.18
N TYR A 182 -3.91 1.96 6.97
CA TYR A 182 -4.69 3.10 6.49
C TYR A 182 -5.69 3.56 7.56
N ILE A 183 -5.55 4.80 8.02
CA ILE A 183 -6.42 5.43 9.02
C ILE A 183 -7.27 6.50 8.31
N SER A 184 -8.59 6.38 8.40
CA SER A 184 -9.52 7.33 7.79
C SER A 184 -10.93 7.18 8.37
N GLY A 185 -11.65 8.29 8.49
CA GLY A 185 -13.03 8.32 8.98
C GLY A 185 -13.17 8.20 10.50
N HIS A 186 -12.10 8.46 11.26
CA HIS A 186 -12.06 8.43 12.72
C HIS A 186 -12.25 9.82 13.37
N GLY A 187 -12.32 10.89 12.57
CA GLY A 187 -12.61 12.23 13.10
C GLY A 187 -11.43 12.84 13.88
N LEU A 188 -10.20 12.51 13.49
CA LEU A 188 -9.02 12.82 14.29
C LEU A 188 -8.60 14.27 14.10
N THR A 189 -8.24 14.92 15.20
CA THR A 189 -7.52 16.21 15.20
C THR A 189 -6.02 16.04 15.41
N GLU A 190 -5.63 14.93 16.04
CA GLU A 190 -4.27 14.46 16.26
C GLU A 190 -4.30 12.93 16.34
N LEU A 191 -3.23 12.25 15.93
CA LEU A 191 -3.10 10.81 16.14
C LEU A 191 -2.84 10.51 17.63
N PRO A 192 -3.30 9.38 18.17
CA PRO A 192 -3.00 9.00 19.55
C PRO A 192 -1.52 8.61 19.72
N ASP A 193 -0.97 8.89 20.89
CA ASP A 193 0.42 8.56 21.25
C ASP A 193 0.74 7.06 21.17
N ARG A 194 -0.27 6.19 21.28
CA ARG A 194 -0.13 4.73 21.12
C ARG A 194 0.27 4.31 19.71
N ILE A 195 0.23 5.20 18.71
CA ILE A 195 0.72 4.91 17.35
C ILE A 195 2.17 4.37 17.36
N ARG A 196 2.99 4.77 18.34
CA ARG A 196 4.37 4.28 18.53
C ARG A 196 4.48 2.77 18.75
N GLU A 197 3.40 2.12 19.19
CA GLU A 197 3.36 0.68 19.46
C GLU A 197 3.36 -0.16 18.17
N LEU A 198 3.10 0.45 17.00
CA LEU A 198 3.13 -0.20 15.69
C LEU A 198 4.58 -0.41 15.20
N THR A 199 5.39 -1.14 15.96
CA THR A 199 6.85 -1.23 15.75
C THR A 199 7.28 -1.89 14.44
N GLU A 200 6.37 -2.62 13.78
CA GLU A 200 6.61 -3.27 12.48
C GLU A 200 6.14 -2.45 11.27
N LEU A 201 5.51 -1.29 11.51
CA LEU A 201 4.91 -0.48 10.46
C LEU A 201 5.97 0.10 9.52
N ARG A 202 5.80 -0.18 8.23
CA ARG A 202 6.63 0.34 7.13
C ARG A 202 5.90 1.40 6.32
N GLU A 203 4.58 1.37 6.32
CA GLU A 203 3.80 2.39 5.63
C GLU A 203 2.56 2.78 6.40
N LEU A 204 2.36 4.08 6.50
CA LEU A 204 1.21 4.69 7.14
C LEU A 204 0.58 5.68 6.16
N GLN A 205 -0.68 5.45 5.85
CA GLN A 205 -1.51 6.42 5.15
C GLN A 205 -2.62 6.91 6.09
N ILE A 206 -2.76 8.22 6.19
CA ILE A 206 -3.79 8.85 7.00
C ILE A 206 -4.58 9.78 6.10
N PHE A 207 -5.91 9.65 6.14
CA PHE A 207 -6.82 10.58 5.48
C PHE A 207 -7.92 11.02 6.44
N GLU A 208 -7.70 12.17 7.06
CA GLU A 208 -8.56 12.76 8.08
C GLU A 208 -8.73 14.24 7.82
N GLN A 209 -9.96 14.68 7.54
CA GLN A 209 -10.27 16.08 7.25
C GLN A 209 -9.76 17.02 8.33
N ASP A 210 -9.90 16.65 9.60
CA ASP A 210 -9.65 17.55 10.73
C ASP A 210 -8.27 17.35 11.39
N LEU A 211 -7.40 16.49 10.83
CA LEU A 211 -6.08 16.18 11.38
C LEU A 211 -5.15 17.41 11.31
N TYR A 212 -5.04 18.11 12.43
CA TYR A 212 -4.29 19.36 12.52
C TYR A 212 -2.87 19.17 13.03
N ARG A 213 -2.63 18.14 13.86
CA ARG A 213 -1.32 17.88 14.50
C ARG A 213 -0.84 16.45 14.30
N LEU A 214 0.48 16.30 14.30
CA LEU A 214 1.17 15.01 14.33
C LEU A 214 1.84 14.85 15.70
N PRO A 215 1.56 13.78 16.46
CA PRO A 215 2.21 13.56 17.74
C PRO A 215 3.68 13.18 17.54
N GLU A 216 4.52 13.50 18.52
CA GLU A 216 5.92 13.07 18.56
C GLU A 216 6.08 11.53 18.43
N ALA A 217 5.10 10.79 18.97
CA ALA A 217 5.01 9.34 18.91
C ALA A 217 5.03 8.77 17.49
N LEU A 218 4.47 9.47 16.50
CA LEU A 218 4.48 9.04 15.10
C LEU A 218 5.92 8.86 14.58
N PHE A 219 6.82 9.72 15.03
CA PHE A 219 8.20 9.74 14.57
C PHE A 219 9.11 8.76 15.32
N GLU A 220 8.56 7.98 16.25
CA GLU A 220 9.25 6.87 16.92
C GLU A 220 9.16 5.55 16.10
N LEU A 221 8.38 5.54 15.01
CA LEU A 221 8.22 4.41 14.10
C LEU A 221 9.48 4.19 13.24
N SER A 222 10.51 3.62 13.85
CA SER A 222 11.84 3.47 13.24
C SER A 222 11.88 2.65 11.93
N LYS A 223 10.88 1.81 11.64
CA LYS A 223 10.78 1.02 10.39
C LYS A 223 9.97 1.71 9.29
N LEU A 224 9.40 2.88 9.55
CA LEU A 224 8.55 3.57 8.59
C LEU A 224 9.35 4.00 7.36
N GLU A 225 8.90 3.55 6.20
CA GLU A 225 9.46 3.83 4.88
C GLU A 225 8.58 4.81 4.09
N ARG A 226 7.26 4.78 4.28
CA ARG A 226 6.33 5.61 3.54
C ARG A 226 5.30 6.23 4.47
N LEU A 227 5.19 7.55 4.45
CA LEU A 227 4.22 8.31 5.23
C LEU A 227 3.40 9.19 4.27
N ARG A 228 2.10 8.92 4.18
CA ARG A 228 1.15 9.74 3.43
C ARG A 228 0.11 10.32 4.36
N ILE A 229 -0.06 11.64 4.31
CA ILE A 229 -1.03 12.38 5.11
C ILE A 229 -1.88 13.25 4.18
N GLU A 230 -3.18 13.08 4.27
CA GLU A 230 -4.18 13.90 3.59
C GLU A 230 -5.12 14.51 4.63
N THR A 231 -5.27 15.83 4.60
CA THR A 231 -6.09 16.56 5.57
C THR A 231 -6.56 17.90 5.00
N ALA A 232 -7.50 18.59 5.65
CA ALA A 232 -7.90 19.92 5.23
C ALA A 232 -6.80 20.94 5.57
N ASP A 233 -6.12 20.78 6.70
CA ASP A 233 -5.09 21.69 7.17
C ASP A 233 -4.14 21.03 8.18
N LEU A 234 -2.84 21.31 8.12
CA LEU A 234 -1.83 20.75 9.01
C LEU A 234 -1.02 21.89 9.65
N GLU A 235 -0.82 21.88 10.96
CA GLU A 235 -0.09 22.95 11.67
C GLU A 235 1.37 23.05 11.22
N ASN A 236 2.09 21.94 11.27
CA ASN A 236 3.49 21.86 10.89
C ASN A 236 3.93 20.42 10.61
N ILE A 237 5.14 20.28 10.08
CA ILE A 237 5.91 19.04 10.15
C ILE A 237 6.92 19.26 11.29
N PRO A 238 6.86 18.48 12.39
CA PRO A 238 7.75 18.69 13.53
C PRO A 238 9.19 18.26 13.21
N SER A 239 10.16 18.83 13.92
CA SER A 239 11.60 18.51 13.76
C SER A 239 11.92 17.04 14.00
N SER A 240 11.08 16.35 14.79
CA SER A 240 11.18 14.91 15.01
C SER A 240 11.01 14.06 13.77
N ILE A 241 10.58 14.62 12.63
CA ILE A 241 10.69 13.94 11.33
C ILE A 241 12.08 13.34 11.10
N ALA A 242 13.15 13.99 11.58
CA ALA A 242 14.51 13.48 11.49
C ALA A 242 14.72 12.09 12.13
N LYS A 243 13.85 11.64 13.04
CA LYS A 243 13.95 10.32 13.67
C LYS A 243 13.61 9.17 12.70
N LEU A 244 12.85 9.44 11.63
CA LEU A 244 12.43 8.42 10.65
C LEU A 244 13.54 8.09 9.65
N LYS A 245 14.64 7.50 10.12
CA LYS A 245 15.86 7.25 9.32
C LYS A 245 15.67 6.30 8.12
N ASN A 246 14.58 5.53 8.09
CA ASN A 246 14.24 4.64 6.97
C ASN A 246 13.22 5.24 6.00
N LEU A 247 12.76 6.48 6.20
CA LEU A 247 11.74 7.09 5.37
C LEU A 247 12.25 7.34 3.95
N ARG A 248 11.56 6.75 2.97
CA ARG A 248 11.80 6.86 1.53
C ARG A 248 10.81 7.76 0.83
N GLU A 249 9.56 7.78 1.31
CA GLU A 249 8.51 8.62 0.72
C GLU A 249 7.78 9.39 1.81
N LEU A 250 7.75 10.71 1.66
CA LEU A 250 6.91 11.60 2.45
C LEU A 250 5.95 12.32 1.52
N SER A 251 4.66 12.12 1.75
CA SER A 251 3.58 12.76 1.01
C SER A 251 2.64 13.47 1.97
N ILE A 252 2.49 14.79 1.84
CA ILE A 252 1.55 15.58 2.62
C ILE A 252 0.69 16.40 1.66
N HIS A 253 -0.62 16.31 1.80
CA HIS A 253 -1.57 17.08 1.00
C HIS A 253 -2.60 17.74 1.92
N CYS A 254 -2.57 19.06 1.97
CA CYS A 254 -3.60 19.83 2.65
C CYS A 254 -4.79 20.10 1.70
N GLY A 255 -5.87 20.71 2.21
CA GLY A 255 -7.05 21.04 1.42
C GLY A 255 -7.92 19.84 1.00
N SER A 256 -7.72 18.67 1.61
CA SER A 256 -8.45 17.43 1.31
C SER A 256 -9.47 17.08 2.41
N SER A 257 -10.53 16.33 2.07
CA SER A 257 -11.53 15.86 3.03
C SER A 257 -11.97 14.44 2.71
N ASP A 258 -11.93 13.55 3.70
CA ASP A 258 -12.43 12.17 3.64
C ASP A 258 -13.95 12.09 3.79
N ARG A 259 -14.57 13.18 4.26
CA ARG A 259 -15.99 13.27 4.61
C ARG A 259 -16.60 14.62 4.18
N PRO A 260 -16.48 15.02 2.91
CA PRO A 260 -16.91 16.35 2.47
C PRO A 260 -18.41 16.51 2.64
N THR A 261 -18.83 17.56 3.36
CA THR A 261 -20.23 17.98 3.41
C THR A 261 -20.55 18.90 2.23
N PRO A 262 -21.83 19.13 1.86
CA PRO A 262 -22.19 20.06 0.78
C PRO A 262 -21.62 21.48 0.96
N ASP A 263 -21.41 21.88 2.22
CA ASP A 263 -20.87 23.20 2.59
C ASP A 263 -19.35 23.21 2.78
N TYR A 264 -18.68 22.05 2.68
CA TYR A 264 -17.23 21.98 2.74
C TYR A 264 -16.62 22.81 1.60
N ARG A 265 -15.73 23.72 1.97
CA ARG A 265 -14.93 24.52 1.03
C ARG A 265 -13.49 24.39 1.46
N ILE A 266 -12.64 24.14 0.48
CA ILE A 266 -11.20 24.12 0.71
C ILE A 266 -10.79 25.53 1.16
N LYS A 267 -10.03 25.62 2.26
CA LYS A 267 -9.48 26.88 2.74
C LYS A 267 -8.65 27.52 1.61
N PRO A 268 -8.72 28.85 1.40
CA PRO A 268 -7.77 29.54 0.56
C PRO A 268 -6.35 29.16 0.96
N LYS A 269 -5.48 29.03 -0.02
CA LYS A 269 -4.11 28.54 0.20
C LYS A 269 -3.30 29.47 1.09
N GLU A 270 -3.66 30.74 1.18
CA GLU A 270 -3.09 31.74 2.08
C GLU A 270 -3.47 31.51 3.56
N GLU A 271 -4.52 30.71 3.81
CA GLU A 271 -5.05 30.39 5.12
C GLU A 271 -4.64 28.98 5.61
N ILE A 272 -3.89 28.23 4.82
CA ILE A 272 -3.34 26.93 5.23
C ILE A 272 -2.23 27.16 6.28
N SER A 273 -2.24 26.38 7.35
CA SER A 273 -1.33 26.54 8.46
C SER A 273 0.10 26.09 8.12
N LEU A 274 0.23 25.04 7.30
CA LEU A 274 1.52 24.49 6.90
C LEU A 274 2.27 25.46 5.98
N ASN A 275 3.18 26.23 6.57
CA ASN A 275 3.90 27.32 5.90
C ASN A 275 5.42 27.13 5.79
N ARG A 276 5.96 26.02 6.33
CA ARG A 276 7.39 25.73 6.30
C ARG A 276 7.66 24.23 6.28
N ILE A 277 8.82 23.87 5.75
CA ILE A 277 9.44 22.55 5.90
C ILE A 277 10.55 22.69 6.95
N PRO A 278 10.61 21.85 8.00
CA PRO A 278 11.66 21.91 8.99
C PRO A 278 13.03 21.60 8.37
N PRO A 279 14.13 22.28 8.75
CA PRO A 279 15.50 21.96 8.31
C PRO A 279 15.89 20.49 8.51
N GLU A 280 15.35 19.86 9.55
CA GLU A 280 15.53 18.45 9.91
C GLU A 280 15.12 17.47 8.80
N ILE A 281 14.32 17.92 7.82
CA ILE A 281 14.04 17.13 6.61
C ILE A 281 15.33 16.67 5.92
N GLY A 282 16.40 17.47 5.98
CA GLY A 282 17.69 17.14 5.37
C GLY A 282 18.46 16.02 6.07
N GLU A 283 17.95 15.49 7.20
CA GLU A 283 18.51 14.32 7.89
C GLU A 283 17.89 12.99 7.45
N LEU A 284 16.90 13.02 6.55
CA LEU A 284 16.27 11.83 5.98
C LEU A 284 17.13 11.28 4.84
N GLU A 285 18.26 10.67 5.17
CA GLU A 285 19.26 10.25 4.17
C GLU A 285 18.70 9.30 3.12
N GLN A 286 17.69 8.47 3.47
CA GLN A 286 17.03 7.51 2.58
C GLN A 286 15.87 8.10 1.77
N LEU A 287 15.54 9.39 1.91
CA LEU A 287 14.36 9.97 1.26
C LEU A 287 14.56 10.02 -0.26
N GLU A 288 13.62 9.42 -0.98
CA GLU A 288 13.60 9.31 -2.44
C GLU A 288 12.49 10.17 -3.05
N GLN A 289 11.39 10.37 -2.33
CA GLN A 289 10.26 11.17 -2.78
C GLN A 289 9.78 12.10 -1.66
N LEU A 290 9.68 13.39 -1.99
CA LEU A 290 9.12 14.42 -1.14
C LEU A 290 8.02 15.15 -1.90
N THR A 291 6.77 14.91 -1.49
CA THR A 291 5.58 15.57 -2.04
C THR A 291 4.88 16.34 -0.93
N ILE A 292 4.81 17.67 -1.05
CA ILE A 292 4.06 18.52 -0.12
C ILE A 292 3.20 19.49 -0.94
N ARG A 293 1.89 19.23 -1.02
CA ARG A 293 0.99 19.95 -1.92
C ARG A 293 -0.09 20.73 -1.18
N TYR A 294 -0.57 21.78 -1.83
CA TYR A 294 -1.64 22.66 -1.35
C TYR A 294 -1.30 23.34 -0.01
N THR A 295 -0.16 24.02 0.07
CA THR A 295 0.34 24.61 1.32
C THR A 295 0.67 26.09 1.18
N SER A 296 0.84 26.78 2.30
CA SER A 296 1.36 28.16 2.35
C SER A 296 2.88 28.20 2.44
N ILE A 297 3.59 27.15 2.01
CA ILE A 297 5.06 27.13 2.05
C ILE A 297 5.61 28.21 1.10
N HIS A 298 6.38 29.16 1.65
CA HIS A 298 6.96 30.27 0.89
C HIS A 298 8.47 30.13 0.67
N GLU A 299 9.15 29.38 1.53
CA GLU A 299 10.60 29.17 1.50
C GLU A 299 10.96 27.71 1.74
N LEU A 300 12.13 27.31 1.22
CA LEU A 300 12.65 25.96 1.40
C LEU A 300 13.93 25.98 2.23
N PRO A 301 14.08 25.07 3.20
CA PRO A 301 15.30 24.94 3.97
C PRO A 301 16.45 24.52 3.05
N ARG A 302 17.64 25.10 3.27
CA ARG A 302 18.84 24.78 2.49
C ARG A 302 19.24 23.32 2.66
N GLU A 303 18.90 22.73 3.80
CA GLU A 303 19.17 21.36 4.22
C GLU A 303 18.62 20.31 3.24
N LEU A 304 17.63 20.64 2.40
CA LEU A 304 17.22 19.77 1.29
C LEU A 304 18.39 19.37 0.37
N GLU A 305 19.45 20.19 0.27
CA GLU A 305 20.65 19.85 -0.50
C GLU A 305 21.41 18.61 0.02
N LYS A 306 21.13 18.19 1.26
CA LYS A 306 21.71 16.99 1.88
C LYS A 306 21.06 15.70 1.38
N LEU A 307 19.85 15.74 0.83
CA LEU A 307 19.08 14.57 0.41
C LEU A 307 19.64 13.98 -0.90
N LYS A 308 20.64 13.10 -0.79
CA LYS A 308 21.37 12.56 -1.95
C LYS A 308 20.60 11.52 -2.75
N HIS A 309 19.58 10.89 -2.15
CA HIS A 309 18.73 9.90 -2.81
C HIS A 309 17.39 10.46 -3.32
N LEU A 310 17.12 11.76 -3.10
CA LEU A 310 15.86 12.38 -3.50
C LEU A 310 15.75 12.45 -5.02
N ARG A 311 14.80 11.73 -5.60
CA ARG A 311 14.51 11.66 -7.04
C ARG A 311 13.30 12.52 -7.41
N ILE A 312 12.31 12.58 -6.54
CA ILE A 312 11.07 13.32 -6.77
C ILE A 312 10.94 14.43 -5.71
N LEU A 313 10.91 15.68 -6.16
CA LEU A 313 10.56 16.83 -5.34
C LEU A 313 9.33 17.52 -5.92
N ASP A 314 8.20 17.41 -5.23
CA ASP A 314 6.93 18.00 -5.66
C ASP A 314 6.32 18.87 -4.57
N LEU A 315 6.50 20.17 -4.71
CA LEU A 315 5.94 21.22 -3.87
C LEU A 315 4.88 22.02 -4.63
N GLY A 316 4.21 21.36 -5.58
CA GLY A 316 3.16 21.94 -6.39
C GLY A 316 2.02 22.48 -5.53
N MET A 317 1.29 23.47 -6.06
CA MET A 317 0.25 24.14 -5.29
C MET A 317 0.81 24.69 -3.96
N GLY A 318 2.06 25.19 -3.95
CA GLY A 318 2.71 25.92 -2.85
C GLY A 318 2.85 27.42 -3.13
N MET A 319 3.27 28.23 -2.16
CA MET A 319 3.40 29.69 -2.27
C MET A 319 4.86 30.15 -2.49
N ILE A 320 5.67 29.30 -3.12
CA ILE A 320 7.10 29.51 -3.35
C ILE A 320 7.28 30.51 -4.50
N ASN A 321 7.64 31.75 -4.16
CA ASN A 321 7.79 32.83 -5.15
C ASN A 321 9.04 32.68 -6.03
N ARG A 322 10.10 32.05 -5.50
CA ARG A 322 11.36 31.89 -6.22
C ARG A 322 12.02 30.58 -5.87
N LYS A 323 12.36 29.83 -6.91
CA LYS A 323 13.19 28.63 -6.80
C LYS A 323 14.56 28.94 -6.16
N PRO A 324 14.91 28.32 -5.01
CA PRO A 324 16.22 28.52 -4.38
C PRO A 324 17.39 28.03 -5.23
N LYS A 325 18.55 28.71 -5.12
CA LYS A 325 19.74 28.39 -5.94
C LYS A 325 20.32 27.00 -5.68
N PHE A 326 20.21 26.47 -4.46
CA PHE A 326 20.77 25.15 -4.13
C PHE A 326 20.09 24.02 -4.92
N LEU A 327 18.83 24.19 -5.32
CA LEU A 327 18.11 23.18 -6.13
C LEU A 327 18.76 22.95 -7.50
N TYR A 328 19.49 23.92 -8.06
CA TYR A 328 20.25 23.73 -9.30
C TYR A 328 21.44 22.77 -9.12
N GLY A 329 21.89 22.55 -7.88
CA GLY A 329 22.94 21.59 -7.53
C GLY A 329 22.42 20.16 -7.32
N MET A 330 21.11 19.96 -7.21
CA MET A 330 20.49 18.66 -6.95
C MET A 330 20.27 17.89 -8.25
N LYS A 331 21.38 17.42 -8.85
CA LYS A 331 21.40 16.73 -10.16
C LYS A 331 20.76 15.34 -10.16
N GLN A 332 20.50 14.79 -8.98
CA GLN A 332 19.84 13.49 -8.78
C GLN A 332 18.32 13.53 -8.99
N LEU A 333 17.71 14.73 -9.03
CA LEU A 333 16.27 14.87 -9.20
C LEU A 333 15.83 14.47 -10.61
N GLU A 334 14.93 13.49 -10.69
CA GLU A 334 14.27 13.03 -11.91
C GLU A 334 13.01 13.86 -12.20
N PHE A 335 12.31 14.27 -11.13
CA PHE A 335 11.14 15.15 -11.21
C PHE A 335 11.26 16.28 -10.19
N MET A 336 10.97 17.51 -10.63
CA MET A 336 10.98 18.68 -9.77
C MET A 336 9.86 19.65 -10.13
N ASN A 337 8.88 19.74 -9.26
CA ASN A 337 7.83 20.74 -9.28
C ASN A 337 7.95 21.65 -8.05
N VAL A 338 8.29 22.91 -8.27
CA VAL A 338 8.42 23.93 -7.20
C VAL A 338 7.76 25.23 -7.65
N SER A 339 6.64 25.11 -8.37
CA SER A 339 5.97 26.22 -9.02
C SER A 339 4.93 26.91 -8.14
N GLN A 340 4.82 28.21 -8.34
CA GLN A 340 3.57 28.94 -8.19
C GLN A 340 2.64 28.48 -9.33
N ASP A 341 1.39 28.11 -9.05
CA ASP A 341 0.40 27.98 -10.12
C ASP A 341 0.21 29.37 -10.74
N PHE A 342 0.74 29.59 -11.93
CA PHE A 342 0.24 30.64 -12.80
C PHE A 342 -1.09 30.18 -13.38
N ASN A 343 -2.15 30.23 -12.57
CA ASN A 343 -3.50 30.32 -13.11
C ASN A 343 -3.74 31.79 -13.47
N HIS A 344 -3.56 32.11 -14.75
CA HIS A 344 -4.12 33.30 -15.38
C HIS A 344 -5.61 33.12 -15.64
#